data_AF-A0A3D1VMU6-F1
#
_entry.id   AF-A0A3D1VMU6-F1
#
_cell.length_a   1.000
_cell.length_b   1.000
_cell.length_c   1.000
_cell.angle_alpha   90.00
_cell.angle_beta   90.00
_cell.angle_gamma   90.00
#
_symmetry.space_group_name_H-M   'P 1'
#
loop_
_entity.id
_entity.type
_entity.pdbx_description
1 polymer ?
#
loop_
_entity_poly.entity_id
_entity_poly.type
_entity_poly.pdbx_seq_one_letter_code
_entity_poly.pdbx_strand_id
1 'polypeptide(L)' 'SGAGKTTLLNLLGGMDVLSSGTIQLEEKLISTMSKKELTSYRRHDVGFVFQFY' A
#
# COMPACT_ATOMS: atom_id res chain seq x y z
N SER A 1 15.65 -7.66 9.19
CA SER A 1 16.31 -6.36 9.46
C SER A 1 15.23 -5.33 9.76
N GLY A 2 15.00 -5.02 11.03
CA GLY A 2 13.79 -4.35 11.56
C GLY A 2 13.59 -2.87 11.24
N ALA A 3 14.18 -2.36 10.15
CA ALA A 3 14.07 -0.96 9.75
C ALA A 3 12.70 -0.57 9.15
N GLY A 4 11.69 -1.44 9.21
CA GLY A 4 10.33 -1.15 8.74
C GLY A 4 10.11 -1.20 7.23
N LYS A 5 11.08 -1.68 6.43
CA LYS A 5 10.97 -1.71 4.95
C LYS A 5 9.75 -2.51 4.48
N THR A 6 9.49 -3.68 5.08
CA THR A 6 8.32 -4.50 4.74
C THR A 6 7.02 -3.76 5.07
N THR A 7 6.95 -3.10 6.23
CA THR A 7 5.80 -2.27 6.61
C THR A 7 5.58 -1.16 5.60
N LEU A 8 6.64 -0.43 5.20
CA LEU A 8 6.54 0.62 4.21
C LEU A 8 6.04 0.10 2.85
N LEU A 9 6.58 -1.02 2.36
CA LEU A 9 6.13 -1.62 1.11
C LEU A 9 4.66 -2.07 1.17
N ASN A 10 4.23 -2.63 2.30
CA ASN A 10 2.83 -3.03 2.49
C ASN A 10 1.88 -1.81 2.52
N LEU A 11 2.29 -0.71 3.15
CA LEU A 11 1.52 0.54 3.18
C LEU A 11 1.40 1.15 1.77
N LEU A 12 2.50 1.23 1.01
CA LEU A 12 2.47 1.73 -0.36
C LEU A 12 1.63 0.85 -1.29
N GLY A 13 1.65 -0.46 -1.08
CA GLY A 13 0.83 -1.42 -1.81
C GLY A 13 -0.63 -1.48 -1.38
N GLY A 14 -1.06 -0.70 -0.38
CA GLY A 14 -2.44 -0.75 0.13
C GLY A 14 -2.82 -2.10 0.74
N MET A 15 -1.82 -2.85 1.25
CA MET A 15 -2.00 -4.11 1.98
C MET A 15 -2.11 -3.90 3.50
N ASP A 16 -1.69 -2.73 3.98
CA ASP A 16 -1.77 -2.32 5.37
C ASP A 16 -2.33 -0.88 5.48
N VAL A 17 -2.73 -0.48 6.69
CA VAL A 17 -3.35 0.83 6.95
C VAL A 17 -2.44 1.68 7.83
N LEU A 18 -2.29 2.95 7.46
CA LEU A 18 -1.52 3.93 8.22
C LEU A 18 -2.17 4.21 9.57
N SER A 19 -1.36 4.32 10.62
CA SER A 19 -1.85 4.83 11.90
C SER A 19 -2.05 6.35 11.87
N SER A 20 -1.21 7.08 11.12
CA SER A 20 -1.30 8.53 10.93
C SER A 20 -0.53 8.97 9.67
N GLY A 21 -0.74 10.22 9.25
CA GLY A 21 -0.12 10.79 8.05
C GLY A 21 -0.89 10.49 6.77
N THR A 22 -0.26 10.74 5.62
CA THR A 22 -0.87 10.58 4.29
C THR A 22 0.05 9.84 3.34
N ILE A 23 -0.55 9.01 2.48
CA ILE A 23 0.12 8.42 1.33
C ILE A 23 -0.62 8.90 0.09
N GLN A 24 0.10 9.57 -0.78
CA GLN A 24 -0.37 10.01 -2.08
C GLN A 24 0.51 9.37 -3.16
N LEU A 25 -0.13 8.79 -4.17
CA LEU A 25 0.51 8.28 -5.37
C LEU A 25 -0.15 8.95 -6.57
N GLU A 26 0.61 9.74 -7.31
CA GLU A 26 0.07 10.64 -8.35
C GLU A 26 -1.02 11.55 -7.76
N GLU A 27 -2.22 11.55 -8.35
CA GLU A 27 -3.39 12.30 -7.89
C GLU A 27 -4.26 11.49 -6.89
N LYS A 28 -3.85 10.27 -6.52
CA LYS A 28 -4.63 9.37 -5.66
C LYS A 28 -4.17 9.42 -4.21
N LEU A 29 -5.05 9.84 -3.31
CA LEU A 29 -4.83 9.78 -1.86
C LEU A 29 -5.17 8.37 -1.33
N ILE A 30 -4.17 7.50 -1.29
CA ILE A 30 -4.33 6.08 -0.91
C ILE A 30 -4.74 5.95 0.55
N SER A 31 -4.21 6.80 1.42
CA SER A 31 -4.48 6.78 2.86
C SER A 31 -5.94 6.97 3.25
N THR A 32 -6.77 7.51 2.35
CA THR A 32 -8.20 7.74 2.58
C THR A 32 -9.11 6.78 1.82
N MET A 33 -8.54 5.85 1.06
CA MET A 33 -9.32 4.88 0.29
C MET A 33 -10.07 3.90 1.21
N SER A 34 -11.32 3.65 0.88
CA SER A 34 -12.10 2.57 1.47
C SER A 34 -11.52 1.20 1.13
N LYS A 35 -11.93 0.15 1.86
CA LYS A 35 -11.53 -1.23 1.56
C LYS A 35 -11.83 -1.65 0.11
N LYS A 36 -12.94 -1.15 -0.47
CA LYS A 36 -13.31 -1.44 -1.86
C LYS A 36 -12.38 -0.75 -2.84
N GLU A 37 -12.04 0.51 -2.60
CA GLU A 37 -11.07 1.26 -3.41
C GLU A 37 -9.68 0.67 -3.32
N LEU A 38 -9.20 0.32 -2.12
CA LEU A 38 -7.92 -0.38 -1.93
C LEU A 38 -7.88 -1.73 -2.67
N THR A 39 -9.01 -2.43 -2.77
CA THR A 39 -9.11 -3.67 -3.55
C THR A 39 -8.97 -3.41 -5.05
N SER A 40 -9.56 -2.33 -5.56
CA SER A 40 -9.40 -1.90 -6.94
C SER A 40 -7.96 -1.45 -7.22
N TYR A 41 -7.39 -0.63 -6.33
CA TYR A 41 -6.00 -0.18 -6.38
C TYR A 41 -5.02 -1.36 -6.46
N ARG A 42 -5.16 -2.34 -5.54
CA ARG A 42 -4.32 -3.55 -5.56
C ARG A 42 -4.46 -4.37 -6.84
N ARG A 43 -5.63 -4.35 -7.48
CA ARG A 43 -5.90 -5.11 -8.71
C ARG A 43 -5.32 -4.43 -9.96
N HIS A 44 -5.38 -3.11 -10.01
CA HIS A 44 -5.13 -2.37 -11.26
C HIS A 44 -3.81 -1.58 -11.25
N ASP A 45 -3.32 -1.17 -10.08
CA ASP A 45 -2.20 -0.26 -9.96
C ASP A 45 -0.97 -0.90 -9.28
N VAL A 46 -1.11 -2.07 -8.65
CA VAL A 46 -0.05 -2.69 -7.84
C VAL A 46 0.33 -4.08 -8.34
N GLY A 47 1.63 -4.31 -8.53
CA GLY A 47 2.22 -5.63 -8.74
C GLY A 47 3.31 -5.92 -7.70
N PHE A 48 3.23 -7.07 -7.05
CA PHE A 48 4.22 -7.51 -6.06
C PHE A 48 5.01 -8.72 -6.56
N VAL A 49 6.33 -8.65 -6.44
CA VAL A 49 7.23 -9.79 -6.64
C VAL A 49 7.95 -10.02 -5.31
N PHE A 50 7.81 -11.23 -4.79
CA PHE A 50 8.49 -11.66 -3.57
C PHE A 50 9.67 -12.56 -3.92
N GLN A 51 10.74 -12.47 -3.14
CA GLN A 51 11.95 -13.25 -3.38
C GLN A 51 11.77 -14.75 -3.11
N PHE A 52 10.80 -15.13 -2.27
CA PHE A 52 10.52 -16.53 -1.92
C PHE A 52 9.05 -16.88 -2.19
N TYR A 53 8.84 -18.11 -2.70
CA TYR A 53 7.55 -18.81 -2.72
C TYR A 53 7.45 -19.73 -1.50
#